data_AF-A0A7Y5KGV9-F1
#
_entry.id   AF-A0A7Y5KGV9-F1
#
_cell.length_a   1.000
_cell.length_b   1.000
_cell.length_c   1.000
_cell.angle_alpha   90.00
_cell.angle_beta   90.00
_cell.angle_gamma   90.00
#
_symmetry.space_group_name_H-M   'P 1'
#
loop_
_entity.id
_entity.type
_entity.pdbx_description
1 polymer ?
#
loop_
_entity_poly.entity_id
_entity_poly.type
_entity_poly.pdbx_seq_one_letter_code
_entity_poly.pdbx_strand_id
1 'polypeptide(L)'
;IDDYHIFVGEAEINVREKDKFLQQLPRLLYFDEIQLLKNRVSLDELLNGNDSFRTERNLLRVGGIPAPEIIFEDSTRGRRASEEASRLITQQIRRAWSQEPTIEIKLNVNGNVLYIDISDGTTVFDTPESRSLGFRWYLSFYINFIAQTTDARTNEFVFLIDEAGIHLHPAGQKDLIKVIEDLSTKNQVVYTTHSPFMINREFPQRVRLVLKDKDGTRVDSEAYRENWKPLRSSIGLMISDLFFFSDRGIVAETHSKKFSFLRRS
;
A
#
# COMPACT_ATOMS: atom_id res chain seq x y z
N ILE A 1 23.09 -16.71 12.40
CA ILE A 1 21.93 -17.05 13.26
C ILE A 1 22.35 -17.16 14.74
N ASP A 2 23.63 -17.42 15.02
CA ASP A 2 24.14 -17.52 16.39
C ASP A 2 24.00 -16.23 17.21
N ASP A 3 23.98 -15.05 16.59
CA ASP A 3 23.93 -13.75 17.30
C ASP A 3 22.54 -13.30 17.80
N TYR A 4 21.46 -14.06 17.54
CA TYR A 4 20.12 -13.64 18.00
C TYR A 4 19.86 -14.05 19.47
N HIS A 5 19.64 -13.09 20.36
CA HIS A 5 19.23 -13.37 21.73
C HIS A 5 17.70 -13.36 21.82
N ILE A 6 17.10 -14.38 22.44
CA ILE A 6 15.64 -14.51 22.58
C ILE A 6 15.26 -14.20 24.02
N PHE A 7 14.34 -13.25 24.20
CA PHE A 7 13.88 -12.83 25.52
C PHE A 7 12.38 -13.11 25.69
N VAL A 8 11.98 -13.50 26.89
CA VAL A 8 10.58 -13.54 27.33
C VAL A 8 10.46 -12.64 28.56
N GLY A 9 9.81 -11.49 28.39
CA GLY A 9 9.93 -10.40 29.35
C GLY A 9 11.36 -9.86 29.35
N GLU A 10 12.00 -9.85 30.52
CA GLU A 10 13.39 -9.42 30.68
C GLU A 10 14.39 -10.61 30.73
N ALA A 11 13.91 -11.85 30.70
CA ALA A 11 14.74 -13.04 30.83
C ALA A 11 15.16 -13.58 29.46
N GLU A 12 16.47 -13.78 29.26
CA GLU A 12 17.00 -14.48 28.10
C GLU A 12 16.71 -15.98 28.19
N ILE A 13 16.21 -16.57 27.12
CA ILE A 13 15.91 -18.00 27.02
C ILE A 13 16.74 -18.65 25.92
N ASN A 14 17.28 -19.83 26.21
CA ASN A 14 17.97 -20.64 25.21
C ASN A 14 16.97 -21.56 24.51
N VAL A 15 16.77 -21.34 23.21
CA VAL A 15 15.84 -22.14 22.39
C VAL A 15 16.63 -23.27 21.71
N ARG A 16 16.38 -24.52 22.13
CA ARG A 16 17.06 -25.73 21.63
C ARG A 16 17.04 -25.90 20.11
N GLU A 17 16.00 -25.42 19.44
CA GLU A 17 15.85 -25.46 17.97
C GLU A 17 15.64 -24.04 17.41
N LYS A 18 16.55 -23.14 17.74
CA LYS A 18 16.50 -21.71 17.38
C LYS A 18 16.23 -21.48 15.89
N ASP A 19 16.86 -22.25 15.00
CA ASP A 19 16.64 -22.12 13.55
C ASP A 19 15.19 -22.40 13.14
N LYS A 20 14.60 -23.47 13.67
CA LYS A 20 13.20 -23.81 13.40
C LYS A 20 12.25 -22.78 14.00
N PHE A 21 12.57 -22.25 15.18
CA PHE A 21 11.79 -21.18 15.80
C PHE A 21 11.83 -19.90 14.96
N LEU A 22 13.01 -19.48 14.50
CA LEU A 22 13.15 -18.29 13.66
C LEU A 22 12.45 -18.46 12.30
N GLN A 23 12.39 -19.68 11.75
CA GLN A 23 11.62 -19.98 10.54
C GLN A 23 10.10 -19.89 10.73
N GLN A 24 9.60 -19.89 11.97
CA GLN A 24 8.18 -19.71 12.29
C GLN A 24 7.83 -18.22 12.54
N LEU A 25 8.82 -17.33 12.64
CA LEU A 25 8.56 -15.91 12.83
C LEU A 25 8.03 -15.27 11.55
N PRO A 26 7.15 -14.27 11.66
CA PRO A 26 6.72 -13.49 10.52
C PRO A 26 7.92 -12.79 9.88
N ARG A 27 7.94 -12.75 8.55
CA ARG A 27 8.96 -12.05 7.78
C ARG A 27 8.63 -10.56 7.75
N LEU A 28 9.62 -9.73 8.07
CA LEU A 28 9.48 -8.28 7.98
C LEU A 28 9.60 -7.86 6.51
N LEU A 29 8.58 -7.16 6.00
CA LEU A 29 8.62 -6.49 4.71
C LEU A 29 8.58 -4.99 4.94
N TYR A 30 9.74 -4.36 4.75
CA TYR A 30 9.91 -2.92 4.86
C TYR A 30 9.81 -2.28 3.47
N PHE A 31 8.98 -1.24 3.37
CA PHE A 31 8.77 -0.44 2.17
C PHE A 31 9.20 1.00 2.49
N ASP A 32 10.48 1.31 2.30
CA ASP A 32 11.01 2.67 2.25
C ASP A 32 10.72 3.31 0.90
N GLU A 33 11.00 2.59 -0.18
CA GLU A 33 10.80 3.03 -1.55
C GLU A 33 10.10 1.96 -2.37
N ILE A 34 9.05 2.38 -3.07
CA ILE A 34 8.31 1.52 -3.98
C ILE A 34 8.87 1.70 -5.38
N GLN A 35 9.41 0.62 -5.94
CA GLN A 35 9.83 0.57 -7.34
C GLN A 35 8.63 0.87 -8.23
N LEU A 36 8.66 2.01 -8.92
CA LEU A 36 7.55 2.45 -9.76
C LEU A 36 7.46 1.62 -11.04
N LEU A 37 6.25 1.22 -11.39
CA LEU A 37 5.92 0.44 -12.59
C LEU A 37 6.42 1.17 -13.84
N LYS A 38 7.22 0.50 -14.66
CA LYS A 38 7.76 1.01 -15.92
C LYS A 38 6.85 0.64 -17.09
N ASN A 39 6.82 1.46 -18.14
CA ASN A 39 6.07 1.12 -19.34
C ASN A 39 6.65 -0.05 -20.15
N ARG A 40 7.93 -0.34 -19.99
CA ARG A 40 8.62 -1.35 -20.80
C ARG A 40 9.64 -2.15 -20.00
N VAL A 41 9.76 -3.42 -20.34
CA VAL A 41 10.75 -4.33 -19.77
C VAL A 41 11.07 -5.45 -20.77
N SER A 42 12.34 -5.82 -20.89
CA SER A 42 12.74 -6.95 -21.74
C SER A 42 12.56 -8.29 -21.05
N LEU A 43 12.48 -9.38 -21.81
CA LEU A 43 12.44 -10.73 -21.23
C LEU A 43 13.68 -10.99 -20.37
N ASP A 44 14.86 -10.59 -20.83
CA ASP A 44 16.11 -10.78 -20.09
C ASP A 44 16.08 -10.06 -18.73
N GLU A 45 15.50 -8.85 -18.67
CA GLU A 45 15.31 -8.10 -17.41
C GLU A 45 14.27 -8.75 -16.49
N LEU A 46 13.23 -9.37 -17.04
CA LEU A 46 12.23 -10.13 -16.28
C LEU A 46 12.78 -11.44 -15.73
N LEU A 47 13.69 -12.09 -16.44
CA LEU A 47 14.33 -13.34 -15.98
C LEU A 47 15.52 -13.07 -15.06
N ASN A 48 16.16 -11.92 -15.21
CA ASN A 48 17.19 -11.46 -14.30
C ASN A 48 16.57 -11.17 -12.92
N GLY A 49 17.14 -11.74 -11.85
CA GLY A 49 16.72 -11.50 -10.45
C GLY A 49 16.92 -10.07 -9.94
N ASN A 50 17.25 -9.11 -10.80
CA ASN A 50 17.44 -7.71 -10.46
C ASN A 50 16.15 -7.07 -9.89
N ASP A 51 16.23 -6.52 -8.69
CA ASP A 51 15.10 -5.89 -7.98
C ASP A 51 14.51 -4.66 -8.72
N SER A 52 15.24 -4.04 -9.65
CA SER A 52 14.77 -2.92 -10.48
C SER A 52 13.55 -3.21 -11.35
N PHE A 53 13.21 -4.49 -11.55
CA PHE A 53 12.04 -4.94 -12.32
C PHE A 53 11.09 -5.82 -11.49
N ARG A 54 11.16 -5.69 -10.16
CA ARG A 54 10.32 -6.47 -9.24
C ARG A 54 8.84 -6.19 -9.48
N THR A 55 8.46 -4.94 -9.71
CA THR A 55 7.06 -4.55 -9.89
C THR A 55 6.46 -5.16 -11.15
N GLU A 56 7.21 -5.23 -12.26
CA GLU A 56 6.75 -5.83 -13.52
C GLU A 56 6.65 -7.35 -13.41
N ARG A 57 7.62 -8.01 -12.75
CA ARG A 57 7.51 -9.46 -12.46
C ARG A 57 6.29 -9.76 -11.58
N ASN A 58 6.07 -8.93 -10.56
CA ASN A 58 4.91 -9.05 -9.69
C ASN A 58 3.60 -8.79 -10.44
N LEU A 59 3.58 -7.85 -11.39
CA LEU A 59 2.44 -7.60 -12.26
C LEU A 59 2.08 -8.86 -13.06
N LEU A 60 3.08 -9.50 -13.68
CA LEU A 60 2.88 -10.75 -14.42
C LEU A 60 2.36 -11.87 -13.53
N ARG A 61 2.91 -12.04 -12.32
CA ARG A 61 2.42 -13.01 -11.34
C ARG A 61 0.95 -12.76 -10.96
N VAL A 62 0.59 -11.50 -10.70
CA VAL A 62 -0.80 -11.09 -10.43
C VAL A 62 -1.71 -11.38 -11.63
N GLY A 63 -1.19 -11.23 -12.84
CA GLY A 63 -1.84 -11.61 -14.09
C GLY A 63 -1.87 -13.12 -14.38
N GLY A 64 -1.40 -13.97 -13.47
CA GLY A 64 -1.38 -15.43 -13.68
C GLY A 64 -0.27 -15.93 -14.61
N ILE A 65 0.78 -15.11 -14.83
CA ILE A 65 1.97 -15.46 -15.63
C ILE A 65 3.17 -15.61 -14.69
N PRO A 66 3.41 -16.80 -14.11
CA PRO A 66 4.59 -17.05 -13.28
C PRO A 66 5.88 -17.23 -14.10
N ALA A 67 5.74 -17.65 -15.36
CA ALA A 67 6.83 -17.84 -16.32
C ALA A 67 6.65 -16.83 -17.48
N PRO A 68 7.38 -15.71 -17.48
CA PRO A 68 7.20 -14.63 -18.46
C PRO A 68 7.33 -15.07 -19.91
N GLU A 69 8.15 -16.08 -20.21
CA GLU A 69 8.48 -16.56 -21.55
C GLU A 69 7.23 -16.83 -22.41
N ILE A 70 6.14 -17.30 -21.79
CA ILE A 70 4.90 -17.67 -22.49
C ILE A 70 4.31 -16.52 -23.31
N ILE A 71 4.39 -15.27 -22.82
CA ILE A 71 3.82 -14.11 -23.53
C ILE A 71 4.77 -13.56 -24.61
N PHE A 72 6.04 -13.99 -24.62
CA PHE A 72 7.01 -13.66 -25.65
C PHE A 72 7.05 -14.67 -26.80
N GLU A 73 6.33 -15.79 -26.67
CA GLU A 73 6.10 -16.70 -27.79
C GLU A 73 5.22 -16.02 -28.85
N ASP A 74 5.70 -15.94 -30.10
CA ASP A 74 4.88 -15.54 -31.24
C ASP A 74 3.90 -16.67 -31.62
N SER A 75 2.91 -16.86 -30.76
CA SER A 75 1.93 -17.93 -30.86
C SER A 75 0.55 -17.45 -30.43
N THR A 76 -0.50 -18.16 -30.87
CA THR A 76 -1.87 -17.89 -30.39
C THR A 76 -2.00 -18.16 -28.88
N ARG A 77 -1.11 -19.00 -28.31
CA ARG A 77 -1.07 -19.26 -26.87
C ARG A 77 -0.50 -18.06 -26.11
N GLY A 78 0.62 -17.50 -26.56
CA GLY A 78 1.23 -16.32 -25.94
C GLY A 78 0.33 -15.10 -25.98
N ARG A 79 -0.31 -14.84 -27.13
CA ARG A 79 -1.31 -13.77 -27.25
C ARG A 79 -2.49 -13.93 -26.29
N ARG A 80 -3.07 -15.14 -26.21
CA ARG A 80 -4.17 -15.43 -25.26
C ARG A 80 -3.73 -15.28 -23.80
N ALA A 81 -2.51 -15.69 -23.47
CA ALA A 81 -1.97 -15.51 -22.12
C ALA A 81 -1.83 -14.02 -21.76
N SER A 82 -1.34 -13.20 -22.69
CA SER A 82 -1.22 -11.74 -22.50
C SER A 82 -2.58 -11.05 -22.34
N GLU A 83 -3.56 -11.42 -23.16
CA GLU A 83 -4.93 -10.90 -23.08
C GLU A 83 -5.61 -11.27 -21.75
N GLU A 84 -5.49 -12.53 -21.33
CA GLU A 84 -6.07 -12.99 -20.07
C GLU A 84 -5.40 -12.33 -18.85
N ALA A 85 -4.07 -12.18 -18.87
CA ALA A 85 -3.35 -11.47 -17.83
C ALA A 85 -3.77 -9.99 -17.75
N SER A 86 -3.87 -9.32 -18.90
CA SER A 86 -4.38 -7.94 -18.99
C SER A 86 -5.77 -7.81 -18.34
N ARG A 87 -6.66 -8.77 -18.62
CA ARG A 87 -8.01 -8.82 -18.04
C ARG A 87 -7.99 -9.03 -16.52
N LEU A 88 -7.20 -9.98 -16.02
CA LEU A 88 -7.07 -10.28 -14.59
C LEU A 88 -6.50 -9.08 -13.82
N ILE A 89 -5.41 -8.51 -14.31
CA ILE A 89 -4.76 -7.31 -13.74
C ILE A 89 -5.76 -6.16 -13.67
N THR A 90 -6.45 -5.87 -14.77
CA THR A 90 -7.46 -4.81 -14.86
C THR A 90 -8.57 -5.01 -13.82
N GLN A 91 -9.07 -6.24 -13.67
CA GLN A 91 -10.11 -6.54 -12.69
C GLN A 91 -9.64 -6.28 -11.26
N GLN A 92 -8.39 -6.60 -10.93
CA GLN A 92 -7.84 -6.36 -9.59
C GLN A 92 -7.65 -4.87 -9.32
N ILE A 93 -7.14 -4.11 -10.29
CA ILE A 93 -6.88 -2.67 -10.13
C ILE A 93 -8.19 -1.90 -9.98
N ARG A 94 -9.23 -2.20 -10.78
CA ARG A 94 -10.54 -1.54 -10.67
C ARG A 94 -11.20 -1.73 -9.30
N ARG A 95 -10.90 -2.82 -8.59
CA ARG A 95 -11.39 -3.05 -7.22
C ARG A 95 -10.72 -2.15 -6.19
N ALA A 96 -9.44 -1.85 -6.41
CA ALA A 96 -8.62 -1.08 -5.48
C ALA A 96 -8.68 0.43 -5.77
N TRP A 97 -8.59 0.82 -7.04
CA TRP A 97 -8.56 2.21 -7.47
C TRP A 97 -9.95 2.71 -7.89
N SER A 98 -10.69 3.27 -6.93
CA SER A 98 -12.08 3.68 -7.17
C SER A 98 -12.23 4.96 -8.02
N GLN A 99 -11.14 5.71 -8.19
CA GLN A 99 -11.13 7.00 -8.90
C GLN A 99 -11.34 6.86 -10.40
N GLU A 100 -11.03 5.70 -10.98
CA GLU A 100 -11.05 5.49 -12.43
C GLU A 100 -11.63 4.11 -12.81
N PRO A 101 -12.96 3.94 -12.76
CA PRO A 101 -13.60 2.63 -12.97
C PRO A 101 -13.43 2.06 -14.38
N THR A 102 -13.12 2.92 -15.36
CA THR A 102 -12.92 2.56 -16.78
C THR A 102 -11.51 2.10 -17.07
N ILE A 103 -10.58 2.18 -16.11
CA ILE A 103 -9.16 1.90 -16.35
C ILE A 103 -8.93 0.49 -16.90
N GLU A 104 -8.07 0.35 -17.90
CA GLU A 104 -7.61 -0.92 -18.45
C GLU A 104 -6.10 -0.95 -18.46
N ILE A 105 -5.52 -2.07 -18.04
CA ILE A 105 -4.09 -2.37 -18.24
C ILE A 105 -3.97 -3.37 -19.36
N LYS A 106 -3.10 -3.07 -20.33
CA LYS A 106 -2.83 -3.95 -21.47
C LYS A 106 -1.36 -4.33 -21.51
N LEU A 107 -1.12 -5.61 -21.72
CA LEU A 107 0.20 -6.20 -21.91
C LEU A 107 0.36 -6.49 -23.40
N ASN A 108 1.36 -5.87 -24.02
CA ASN A 108 1.69 -6.04 -25.43
C ASN A 108 3.14 -6.45 -25.56
N VAL A 109 3.44 -7.54 -26.25
CA VAL A 109 4.82 -7.96 -26.50
C VAL A 109 5.20 -7.68 -27.95
N ASN A 110 6.36 -7.06 -28.15
CA ASN A 110 6.95 -6.86 -29.47
C ASN A 110 8.43 -7.28 -29.43
N GLY A 111 8.74 -8.36 -30.15
CA GLY A 111 10.05 -9.00 -30.08
C GLY A 111 10.37 -9.43 -28.66
N ASN A 112 11.47 -8.90 -28.10
CA ASN A 112 11.93 -9.23 -26.75
C ASN A 112 11.47 -8.23 -25.68
N VAL A 113 10.52 -7.34 -25.98
CA VAL A 113 10.08 -6.27 -25.07
C VAL A 113 8.60 -6.39 -24.77
N LEU A 114 8.27 -6.42 -23.48
CA LEU A 114 6.91 -6.23 -22.96
C LEU A 114 6.65 -4.74 -22.78
N TYR A 115 5.53 -4.28 -23.32
CA TYR A 115 4.93 -2.97 -23.12
C TYR A 115 3.71 -3.10 -22.21
N ILE A 116 3.63 -2.20 -21.23
CA ILE A 116 2.55 -2.11 -20.26
C ILE A 116 1.86 -0.77 -20.50
N ASP A 117 0.67 -0.83 -21.09
CA ASP A 117 -0.12 0.32 -21.48
C ASP A 117 -1.36 0.46 -20.58
N ILE A 118 -1.81 1.69 -20.39
CA ILE A 118 -2.95 2.05 -19.55
C ILE A 118 -3.96 2.80 -20.41
N SER A 119 -5.25 2.48 -20.31
CA SER A 119 -6.30 3.23 -21.01
C SER A 119 -7.41 3.61 -20.04
N ASP A 120 -7.96 4.81 -20.17
CA ASP A 120 -8.93 5.41 -19.23
C ASP A 120 -10.36 5.56 -19.81
N GLY A 121 -10.66 4.85 -20.91
CA GLY A 121 -11.94 4.89 -21.61
C GLY A 121 -11.98 5.88 -22.78
N THR A 122 -10.92 6.67 -22.97
CA THR A 122 -10.76 7.61 -24.09
C THR A 122 -10.19 6.95 -25.36
N THR A 123 -9.98 5.63 -25.36
CA THR A 123 -9.31 4.82 -26.41
C THR A 123 -7.83 5.14 -26.65
N VAL A 124 -7.27 6.15 -25.98
CA VAL A 124 -5.84 6.43 -25.98
C VAL A 124 -5.14 5.47 -25.01
N PHE A 125 -3.96 4.99 -25.44
CA PHE A 125 -3.05 4.24 -24.60
C PHE A 125 -2.00 5.19 -24.02
N ASP A 126 -2.07 5.36 -22.71
CA ASP A 126 -1.08 6.02 -21.88
C ASP A 126 0.00 5.03 -21.43
N THR A 127 1.19 5.57 -21.17
CA THR A 127 2.24 4.85 -20.47
C THR A 127 2.10 5.09 -18.96
N PRO A 128 2.55 4.17 -18.08
CA PRO A 128 2.66 4.44 -16.64
C PRO A 128 3.33 5.77 -16.31
N GLU A 129 4.37 6.16 -17.06
CA GLU A 129 5.10 7.43 -16.95
C GLU A 129 4.27 8.67 -17.34
N SER A 130 3.27 8.54 -18.22
CA SER A 130 2.41 9.67 -18.62
C SER A 130 1.27 9.93 -17.64
N ARG A 131 1.01 9.00 -16.71
CA ARG A 131 0.02 9.17 -15.64
C ARG A 131 0.60 9.94 -14.45
N SER A 132 -0.28 10.41 -13.56
CA SER A 132 0.15 11.09 -12.35
C SER A 132 1.07 10.20 -11.49
N LEU A 133 2.07 10.82 -10.85
CA LEU A 133 2.99 10.12 -9.95
C LEU A 133 2.23 9.35 -8.85
N GLY A 134 1.18 9.96 -8.29
CA GLY A 134 0.35 9.32 -7.28
C GLY A 134 -0.33 8.05 -7.80
N PHE A 135 -0.94 8.09 -8.98
CA PHE A 135 -1.54 6.91 -9.59
C PHE A 135 -0.49 5.81 -9.85
N ARG A 136 0.65 6.16 -10.47
CA ARG A 136 1.73 5.21 -10.75
C ARG A 136 2.27 4.58 -9.47
N TRP A 137 2.45 5.37 -8.41
CA TRP A 137 2.85 4.89 -7.09
C TRP A 137 1.82 3.94 -6.50
N TYR A 138 0.54 4.30 -6.53
CA TYR A 138 -0.55 3.47 -6.00
C TYR A 138 -0.59 2.11 -6.70
N LEU A 139 -0.55 2.12 -8.02
CA LEU A 139 -0.57 0.93 -8.83
C LEU A 139 0.64 0.02 -8.50
N SER A 140 1.82 0.61 -8.39
CA SER A 140 3.05 -0.12 -8.03
C SER A 140 2.99 -0.73 -6.63
N PHE A 141 2.46 0.02 -5.66
CA PHE A 141 2.23 -0.48 -4.31
C PHE A 141 1.27 -1.68 -4.34
N TYR A 142 0.11 -1.51 -4.98
CA TYR A 142 -0.93 -2.51 -5.03
C TYR A 142 -0.48 -3.80 -5.74
N ILE A 143 0.26 -3.70 -6.84
CA ILE A 143 0.82 -4.87 -7.54
C ILE A 143 1.77 -5.64 -6.63
N ASN A 144 2.74 -4.95 -6.02
CA ASN A 144 3.71 -5.59 -5.14
C ASN A 144 3.04 -6.21 -3.93
N PHE A 145 2.02 -5.56 -3.40
CA PHE A 145 1.18 -6.03 -2.31
C PHE A 145 0.44 -7.33 -2.65
N ILE A 146 -0.30 -7.37 -3.76
CA ILE A 146 -1.10 -8.55 -4.12
C ILE A 146 -0.17 -9.72 -4.44
N ALA A 147 0.95 -9.46 -5.12
CA ALA A 147 1.93 -10.49 -5.42
C ALA A 147 2.50 -11.15 -4.15
N GLN A 148 2.71 -10.38 -3.08
CA GLN A 148 3.19 -10.94 -1.81
C GLN A 148 2.13 -11.69 -1.02
N THR A 149 0.86 -11.33 -1.17
CA THR A 149 -0.23 -11.87 -0.33
C THR A 149 -0.99 -13.02 -0.95
N THR A 150 -0.91 -13.18 -2.28
CA THR A 150 -1.66 -14.23 -3.01
C THR A 150 -1.30 -15.64 -2.54
N ASP A 151 0.00 -15.91 -2.35
CA ASP A 151 0.52 -17.22 -1.94
C ASP A 151 0.91 -17.29 -0.45
N ALA A 152 0.71 -16.19 0.29
CA ALA A 152 1.14 -16.07 1.68
C ALA A 152 0.23 -16.84 2.64
N ARG A 153 0.84 -17.49 3.62
CA ARG A 153 0.12 -18.00 4.81
C ARG A 153 -0.36 -16.84 5.67
N THR A 154 -1.41 -17.08 6.45
CA THR A 154 -1.82 -16.12 7.48
C THR A 154 -0.69 -15.89 8.48
N ASN A 155 -0.44 -14.63 8.82
CA ASN A 155 0.63 -14.14 9.68
C ASN A 155 2.05 -14.47 9.17
N GLU A 156 2.22 -14.68 7.86
CA GLU A 156 3.55 -14.87 7.28
C GLU A 156 4.36 -13.57 7.27
N PHE A 157 3.69 -12.41 7.20
CA PHE A 157 4.37 -11.13 7.03
C PHE A 157 3.95 -10.08 8.07
N VAL A 158 4.91 -9.21 8.40
CA VAL A 158 4.68 -7.91 9.05
C VAL A 158 5.11 -6.84 8.06
N PHE A 159 4.16 -6.02 7.63
CA PHE A 159 4.38 -4.92 6.69
C PHE A 159 4.71 -3.64 7.44
N LEU A 160 5.82 -3.02 7.09
CA LEU A 160 6.29 -1.74 7.63
C LEU A 160 6.37 -0.75 6.47
N ILE A 161 5.53 0.29 6.47
CA ILE A 161 5.44 1.25 5.37
C ILE A 161 5.75 2.65 5.92
N ASP A 162 6.82 3.27 5.43
CA ASP A 162 7.16 4.63 5.84
C ASP A 162 6.45 5.66 4.96
N GLU A 163 5.90 6.72 5.57
CA GLU A 163 5.14 7.81 4.93
C GLU A 163 4.16 7.34 3.84
N ALA A 164 3.28 6.41 4.23
CA ALA A 164 2.33 5.79 3.33
C ALA A 164 1.45 6.82 2.61
N GLY A 165 1.40 6.74 1.27
CA GLY A 165 0.51 7.55 0.44
C GLY A 165 0.93 9.02 0.30
N ILE A 166 2.18 9.38 0.54
CA ILE A 166 2.70 10.75 0.44
C ILE A 166 2.47 11.40 -0.95
N HIS A 167 2.47 10.60 -2.03
CA HIS A 167 2.25 11.06 -3.40
C HIS A 167 0.76 11.08 -3.82
N LEU A 168 -0.14 10.66 -2.92
CA LEU A 168 -1.56 10.50 -3.23
C LEU A 168 -2.36 11.73 -2.80
N HIS A 169 -3.29 12.13 -3.66
CA HIS A 169 -4.36 13.04 -3.24
C HIS A 169 -5.29 12.36 -2.21
N PRO A 170 -6.08 13.14 -1.44
CA PRO A 170 -6.88 12.60 -0.33
C PRO A 170 -7.78 11.42 -0.70
N ALA A 171 -8.37 11.44 -1.91
CA ALA A 171 -9.22 10.36 -2.38
C ALA A 171 -8.42 9.05 -2.60
N GLY A 172 -7.21 9.15 -3.16
CA GLY A 172 -6.29 8.02 -3.30
C GLY A 172 -5.77 7.50 -1.96
N GLN A 173 -5.56 8.39 -0.97
CA GLN A 173 -5.19 7.99 0.39
C GLN A 173 -6.33 7.19 1.06
N LYS A 174 -7.59 7.59 0.86
CA LYS A 174 -8.76 6.80 1.30
C LYS A 174 -8.80 5.42 0.64
N ASP A 175 -8.47 5.32 -0.65
CA ASP A 175 -8.38 4.03 -1.34
C ASP A 175 -7.21 3.17 -0.84
N LEU A 176 -6.08 3.80 -0.48
CA LEU A 176 -4.93 3.11 0.11
C LEU A 176 -5.26 2.53 1.50
N ILE A 177 -6.01 3.25 2.34
CA ILE A 177 -6.48 2.72 3.64
C ILE A 177 -7.25 1.41 3.43
N LYS A 178 -8.16 1.35 2.44
CA LYS A 178 -8.96 0.13 2.19
C LYS A 178 -8.07 -1.07 1.87
N VAL A 179 -7.03 -0.86 1.05
CA VAL A 179 -6.04 -1.90 0.72
C VAL A 179 -5.26 -2.33 1.96
N ILE A 180 -4.82 -1.38 2.79
CA ILE A 180 -4.11 -1.66 4.05
C ILE A 180 -5.00 -2.43 5.04
N GLU A 181 -6.28 -2.07 5.16
CA GLU A 181 -7.22 -2.79 6.03
C GLU A 181 -7.46 -4.22 5.52
N ASP A 182 -7.61 -4.43 4.21
CA ASP A 182 -7.73 -5.77 3.62
C ASP A 182 -6.47 -6.62 3.90
N LEU A 183 -5.28 -6.03 3.80
CA LEU A 183 -4.02 -6.68 4.18
C LEU A 183 -4.01 -7.14 5.62
N SER A 184 -4.50 -6.25 6.49
CA SER A 184 -4.45 -6.42 7.93
C SER A 184 -5.33 -7.58 8.42
N THR A 185 -6.21 -8.10 7.56
CA THR A 185 -7.03 -9.29 7.85
C THR A 185 -6.20 -10.55 8.03
N LYS A 186 -5.06 -10.66 7.33
CA LYS A 186 -4.18 -11.84 7.34
C LYS A 186 -2.78 -11.53 7.85
N ASN A 187 -2.38 -10.27 7.93
CA ASN A 187 -1.02 -9.87 8.25
C ASN A 187 -1.01 -8.70 9.23
N GLN A 188 0.11 -8.47 9.90
CA GLN A 188 0.28 -7.25 10.68
C GLN A 188 0.77 -6.13 9.76
N VAL A 189 0.17 -4.94 9.87
CA VAL A 189 0.60 -3.75 9.12
C VAL A 189 0.85 -2.60 10.07
N VAL A 190 2.00 -1.96 9.94
CA VAL A 190 2.37 -0.73 10.64
C VAL A 190 2.79 0.27 9.58
N TYR A 191 2.20 1.45 9.59
CA TYR A 191 2.62 2.54 8.71
C TYR A 191 2.73 3.86 9.46
N THR A 192 3.60 4.72 8.97
CA THR A 192 3.74 6.11 9.41
C THR A 192 3.12 7.03 8.36
N THR A 193 2.68 8.20 8.79
CA THR A 193 2.13 9.21 7.89
C THR A 193 2.03 10.56 8.58
N HIS A 194 2.32 11.62 7.83
CA HIS A 194 1.90 12.97 8.18
C HIS A 194 0.49 13.35 7.67
N SER A 195 -0.14 12.51 6.85
CA SER A 195 -1.44 12.82 6.27
C SER A 195 -2.61 12.54 7.23
N PRO A 196 -3.47 13.52 7.54
CA PRO A 196 -4.68 13.27 8.31
C PRO A 196 -5.67 12.35 7.60
N PHE A 197 -5.65 12.27 6.27
CA PHE A 197 -6.56 11.41 5.49
C PHE A 197 -6.15 9.94 5.52
N MET A 198 -4.91 9.65 5.93
CA MET A 198 -4.43 8.29 6.16
C MET A 198 -4.85 7.76 7.54
N ILE A 199 -5.51 8.56 8.39
CA ILE A 199 -5.92 8.16 9.74
C ILE A 199 -7.31 7.55 9.71
N ASN A 200 -7.40 6.24 10.00
CA ASN A 200 -8.68 5.57 10.17
C ASN A 200 -9.32 5.92 11.52
N ARG A 201 -10.29 6.84 11.49
CA ARG A 201 -10.99 7.36 12.68
C ARG A 201 -11.99 6.37 13.28
N GLU A 202 -12.29 5.26 12.60
CA GLU A 202 -13.17 4.22 13.11
C GLU A 202 -12.52 3.41 14.23
N PHE A 203 -11.18 3.29 14.20
CA PHE A 203 -10.39 2.53 15.16
C PHE A 203 -9.33 3.41 15.85
N PRO A 204 -9.75 4.41 16.65
CA PRO A 204 -8.85 5.38 17.27
C PRO A 204 -7.73 4.77 18.13
N GLN A 205 -8.01 3.63 18.76
CA GLN A 205 -7.07 2.87 19.58
C GLN A 205 -5.87 2.30 18.80
N ARG A 206 -5.92 2.28 17.46
CA ARG A 206 -4.79 1.87 16.61
C ARG A 206 -3.80 3.01 16.35
N VAL A 207 -4.21 4.26 16.57
CA VAL A 207 -3.38 5.44 16.30
C VAL A 207 -2.36 5.61 17.40
N ARG A 208 -1.10 5.82 17.02
CA ARG A 208 0.00 6.20 17.91
C ARG A 208 0.55 7.53 17.43
N LEU A 209 0.56 8.52 18.31
CA LEU A 209 1.14 9.82 18.02
C LEU A 209 2.57 9.85 18.54
N VAL A 210 3.53 10.01 17.64
CA VAL A 210 4.95 10.13 17.98
C VAL A 210 5.31 11.62 18.06
N LEU A 211 5.86 12.04 19.20
CA LEU A 211 6.20 13.43 19.49
C LEU A 211 7.67 13.54 19.88
N LYS A 212 8.29 14.66 19.51
CA LYS A 212 9.62 15.03 19.96
C LYS A 212 9.52 16.14 20.98
N ASP A 213 10.12 15.94 22.16
CA ASP A 213 10.25 16.95 23.20
C ASP A 213 11.74 17.21 23.52
N LYS A 214 12.02 17.91 24.62
CA LYS A 214 13.39 18.23 25.04
C LYS A 214 14.14 17.02 25.59
N ASP A 215 13.42 16.03 26.09
CA ASP A 215 13.95 14.85 26.78
C ASP A 215 14.06 13.64 25.85
N GLY A 216 13.42 13.68 24.67
CA GLY A 216 13.58 12.69 23.62
C GLY A 216 12.34 12.53 22.75
N THR A 217 12.11 11.29 22.31
CA THR A 217 10.92 10.89 21.56
C THR A 217 9.94 10.22 22.51
N ARG A 218 8.68 10.68 22.52
CA ARG A 218 7.59 10.12 23.31
C ARG A 218 6.49 9.61 22.39
N VAL A 219 5.93 8.47 22.75
CA VAL A 219 4.74 7.90 22.09
C VAL A 219 3.51 8.17 22.94
N ASP A 220 2.46 8.67 22.31
CA ASP A 220 1.16 8.92 22.90
C ASP A 220 0.11 7.98 22.27
N SER A 221 -0.41 7.06 23.07
CA SER A 221 -1.40 6.06 22.65
C SER A 221 -2.84 6.59 22.66
N GLU A 222 -3.08 7.79 23.20
CA GLU A 222 -4.40 8.39 23.35
C GLU A 222 -4.56 9.63 22.47
N ALA A 223 -4.04 9.58 21.23
CA ALA A 223 -4.06 10.69 20.28
C ALA A 223 -5.49 11.23 19.97
N TYR A 224 -6.51 10.42 20.22
CA TYR A 224 -7.92 10.69 19.95
C TYR A 224 -8.66 11.43 21.09
N ARG A 225 -8.04 11.63 22.26
CA ARG A 225 -8.65 12.36 23.39
C ARG A 225 -9.03 13.80 23.02
N GLU A 226 -9.96 14.38 23.77
CA GLU A 226 -10.47 15.74 23.53
C GLU A 226 -10.88 15.99 22.06
N ASN A 227 -11.52 15.01 21.42
CA ASN A 227 -11.87 15.05 20.00
C ASN A 227 -10.62 15.29 19.12
N TRP A 228 -9.66 14.36 19.19
CA TRP A 228 -8.43 14.37 18.40
C TRP A 228 -7.57 15.63 18.56
N LYS A 229 -7.70 16.37 19.66
CA LYS A 229 -6.97 17.63 19.84
C LYS A 229 -5.45 17.43 19.84
N PRO A 230 -4.86 16.44 20.54
CA PRO A 230 -3.41 16.24 20.51
C PRO A 230 -2.89 15.99 19.10
N LEU A 231 -3.54 15.09 18.36
CA LEU A 231 -3.23 14.80 16.97
C LEU A 231 -3.33 16.07 16.11
N ARG A 232 -4.47 16.77 16.17
CA ARG A 232 -4.67 18.00 15.37
C ARG A 232 -3.59 19.03 15.64
N SER A 233 -3.26 19.26 16.91
CA SER A 233 -2.20 20.18 17.29
C SER A 233 -0.82 19.74 16.79
N SER A 234 -0.51 18.45 16.79
CA SER A 234 0.81 17.95 16.35
C SER A 234 1.02 18.06 14.84
N ILE A 235 -0.04 17.93 14.03
CA ILE A 235 0.02 18.14 12.57
C ILE A 235 -0.39 19.55 12.14
N GLY A 236 -0.52 20.48 13.09
CA GLY A 236 -0.80 21.89 12.80
C GLY A 236 -2.21 22.21 12.31
N LEU A 237 -3.18 21.31 12.48
CA LEU A 237 -4.56 21.51 12.05
C LEU A 237 -5.36 22.36 13.03
N MET A 238 -5.99 23.40 12.52
CA MET A 238 -6.98 24.21 13.21
C MET A 238 -8.39 23.59 13.13
N ILE A 239 -9.32 24.08 13.96
CA ILE A 239 -10.72 23.64 13.90
C ILE A 239 -11.36 24.02 12.56
N SER A 240 -10.97 25.17 11.99
CA SER A 240 -11.41 25.60 10.66
C SER A 240 -11.06 24.59 9.58
N ASP A 241 -9.89 23.98 9.69
CA ASP A 241 -9.38 23.08 8.64
C ASP A 241 -10.21 21.79 8.61
N LEU A 242 -10.77 21.38 9.76
CA LEU A 242 -11.66 20.23 9.85
C LEU A 242 -12.90 20.34 8.97
N PHE A 243 -13.34 21.56 8.61
CA PHE A 243 -14.48 21.73 7.71
C PHE A 243 -14.19 21.24 6.29
N PHE A 244 -12.94 21.37 5.82
CA PHE A 244 -12.54 20.88 4.51
C PHE A 244 -12.34 19.35 4.48
N PHE A 245 -12.19 18.73 5.65
CA PHE A 245 -11.84 17.32 5.79
C PHE A 245 -12.99 16.45 6.33
N SER A 246 -14.09 17.05 6.77
CA SER A 246 -15.27 16.33 7.25
C SER A 246 -16.20 15.98 6.11
N ASP A 247 -16.64 14.72 6.03
CA ASP A 247 -17.67 14.34 5.04
C ASP A 247 -19.01 15.05 5.33
N ARG A 248 -19.28 15.39 6.60
CA ARG A 248 -20.42 16.21 7.07
C ARG A 248 -20.03 16.96 8.36
N GLY A 249 -20.46 18.21 8.51
CA GLY A 249 -20.21 19.01 9.71
C GLY A 249 -21.38 19.93 10.07
N ILE A 250 -21.67 20.05 11.37
CA ILE A 250 -22.62 21.04 11.90
C ILE A 250 -21.84 21.98 12.82
N VAL A 251 -22.01 23.29 12.61
CA VAL A 251 -21.47 24.33 13.49
C VAL A 251 -22.61 24.89 14.31
N ALA A 252 -22.45 24.85 15.63
CA ALA A 252 -23.36 25.50 16.56
C ALA A 252 -22.55 26.34 17.54
N GLU A 253 -23.08 27.51 17.89
CA GLU A 253 -22.53 28.36 18.93
C GLU A 253 -23.11 27.95 20.28
N THR A 254 -22.25 27.85 21.31
CA THR A 254 -22.70 27.62 22.69
C THR A 254 -22.06 28.65 23.61
N HIS A 255 -22.77 29.04 24.66
CA HIS A 255 -22.39 30.10 25.60
C HIS A 255 -21.10 29.82 26.39
N SER A 256 -20.44 28.66 26.20
CA SER A 256 -19.27 28.31 27.01
C SER A 256 -18.16 27.57 26.27
N LYS A 257 -18.38 26.96 25.10
CA LYS A 257 -17.34 26.24 24.32
C LYS A 257 -17.78 25.95 22.87
N LYS A 258 -16.86 26.02 21.91
CA LYS A 258 -17.07 25.53 20.53
C LYS A 258 -16.93 24.00 20.49
N PHE A 259 -17.97 23.29 20.06
CA PHE A 259 -17.94 21.85 19.81
C PHE A 259 -18.25 21.59 18.33
N SER A 260 -17.49 20.71 17.69
CA SER A 260 -17.87 20.14 16.39
C SER A 260 -18.46 18.75 16.62
N PHE A 261 -19.69 18.54 16.15
CA PHE A 261 -20.35 17.25 16.21
C PHE A 261 -20.13 16.51 14.88
N LEU A 262 -19.46 15.36 14.92
CA LEU A 262 -19.39 14.42 13.80
C LEU A 262 -20.43 13.33 14.06
N ARG A 263 -21.53 13.35 13.30
CA ARG A 263 -22.59 12.34 13.43
C ARG A 263 -22.31 11.19 12.47
N ARG A 264 -22.19 9.96 12.99
CA ARG A 264 -22.16 8.73 12.19
C ARG A 264 -23.57 8.44 11.66
N SER A 265 -23.68 8.08 10.40
CA SER A 265 -24.86 7.44 9.79
C SER A 265 -24.40 6.15 9.13
#